data_AF-A0A016UU75-F1
#
_entry.id   AF-A0A016UU75-F1
#
_cell.length_a   1.000
_cell.length_b   1.000
_cell.length_c   1.000
_cell.angle_alpha   90.00
_cell.angle_beta   90.00
_cell.angle_gamma   90.00
#
_symmetry.space_group_name_H-M   'P 1'
#
loop_
_entity.id
_entity.type
_entity.pdbx_description
1 polymer ?
#
loop_
_entity_poly.entity_id
_entity_poly.type
_entity_poly.pdbx_seq_one_letter_code
_entity_poly.pdbx_strand_id
1 'polypeptide(L)' 'MLPISNEETVQALKKMKPGKASGPDDMGAELWKSQCCNFAEWLTRFFNRVIVERRTAVKWQRSTTILGG' A
#
# COMPACT_ATOMS: atom_id res chain seq x y z
N MET A 1 5.69 15.43 10.97
CA MET A 1 5.04 14.92 9.75
C MET A 1 3.54 15.02 9.97
N LEU A 2 2.80 15.60 9.04
CA LEU A 2 1.34 15.66 9.16
C LEU A 2 0.75 14.25 8.97
N PRO A 3 -0.38 13.93 9.62
CA PRO A 3 -1.07 12.68 9.35
C PRO A 3 -1.53 12.66 7.89
N ILE A 4 -1.38 11.50 7.26
CA ILE A 4 -1.91 11.22 5.93
C ILE A 4 -3.43 11.40 5.97
N SER A 5 -3.97 12.09 4.98
CA SER A 5 -5.40 12.24 4.78
C SER A 5 -6.00 11.10 3.95
N ASN A 6 -7.32 10.92 4.08
CA ASN A 6 -8.04 9.96 3.26
C ASN A 6 -7.94 10.34 1.76
N GLU A 7 -8.08 11.63 1.44
CA GLU A 7 -7.97 12.14 0.06
C GLU A 7 -6.61 11.82 -0.56
N GLU A 8 -5.50 12.05 0.15
CA GLU A 8 -4.17 11.68 -0.35
C GLU A 8 -4.08 10.17 -0.63
N THR A 9 -4.68 9.35 0.23
CA THR A 9 -4.69 7.89 0.07
C THR A 9 -5.51 7.47 -1.16
N VAL A 10 -6.70 8.06 -1.36
CA VAL A 10 -7.54 7.83 -2.55
C VAL A 10 -6.81 8.24 -3.83
N GLN A 11 -6.19 9.41 -3.84
CA GLN A 11 -5.43 9.91 -4.99
C GLN A 11 -4.22 9.02 -5.32
N ALA A 12 -3.53 8.51 -4.30
CA ALA A 12 -2.43 7.58 -4.48
C ALA A 12 -2.90 6.24 -5.08
N LEU A 13 -4.01 5.68 -4.59
CA LEU A 13 -4.59 4.44 -5.11
C LEU A 13 -5.01 4.59 -6.58
N LYS A 14 -5.65 5.71 -6.94
CA LYS A 14 -6.06 6.00 -8.33
C LYS A 14 -4.86 6.10 -9.29
N LYS A 15 -3.69 6.52 -8.79
CA LYS A 15 -2.45 6.67 -9.59
C LYS A 15 -1.66 5.38 -9.78
N MET A 16 -2.06 4.25 -9.19
CA MET A 16 -1.38 2.96 -9.39
C MET A 16 -1.36 2.58 -10.88
N LYS A 17 -0.32 1.88 -11.35
CA LYS A 17 -0.23 1.49 -12.76
C LYS A 17 -0.85 0.09 -12.98
N PRO A 18 -1.73 -0.10 -13.98
CA PRO A 18 -2.22 -1.42 -14.37
C PRO A 18 -1.07 -2.33 -14.81
N GLY A 19 -1.31 -3.65 -14.83
CA GLY A 19 -0.38 -4.63 -15.41
C GLY A 19 0.93 -4.82 -14.64
N LYS A 20 0.93 -4.51 -13.34
CA LYS A 20 2.02 -4.86 -12.42
C LYS A 20 1.71 -6.18 -11.73
N ALA A 21 2.76 -6.96 -11.45
CA ALA A 21 2.65 -8.20 -10.72
C ALA A 21 1.97 -7.95 -9.36
N SER A 22 0.96 -8.76 -9.04
CA SER A 22 0.34 -8.77 -7.73
C SER A 22 1.35 -9.20 -6.67
N GLY A 23 1.13 -8.75 -5.43
CA GLY A 23 1.87 -9.27 -4.30
C GLY A 23 1.43 -10.71 -3.96
N PRO A 24 1.98 -11.29 -2.88
CA PRO A 24 1.53 -12.58 -2.35
C PRO A 24 0.06 -12.63 -1.93
N ASP A 25 -0.59 -11.48 -1.85
CA ASP A 25 -2.02 -11.29 -1.60
C ASP A 25 -2.87 -11.42 -2.87
N ASP A 26 -2.24 -11.58 -4.03
CA ASP A 26 -2.86 -11.62 -5.36
C ASP A 26 -3.72 -10.37 -5.69
N MET A 27 -3.49 -9.27 -4.98
CA MET A 27 -4.24 -8.03 -5.18
C MET A 27 -3.54 -7.12 -6.18
N GLY A 28 -3.97 -7.19 -7.44
CA GLY A 28 -3.48 -6.34 -8.51
C GLY A 28 -3.95 -4.88 -8.41
N ALA A 29 -3.25 -3.97 -9.11
CA ALA A 29 -3.56 -2.53 -9.13
C ALA A 29 -5.02 -2.21 -9.53
N GLU A 30 -5.64 -3.06 -10.36
CA GLU A 30 -7.04 -2.90 -10.77
C GLU A 30 -8.01 -3.07 -9.61
N LEU A 31 -7.76 -4.04 -8.72
CA LEU A 31 -8.59 -4.25 -7.53
C LEU A 31 -8.49 -3.05 -6.59
N TRP A 32 -7.27 -2.59 -6.31
CA TRP A 32 -7.01 -1.42 -5.48
C TRP A 32 -7.68 -0.14 -6.01
N LYS A 33 -7.69 0.05 -7.33
CA LYS A 33 -8.39 1.17 -7.97
C LYS A 33 -9.91 1.04 -7.88
N SER A 34 -10.44 -0.13 -8.20
CA SER A 34 -11.89 -0.38 -8.20
C SER A 34 -12.51 -0.21 -6.81
N GLN A 35 -11.74 -0.50 -5.76
CA GLN A 35 -12.17 -0.41 -4.37
C GLN A 35 -11.44 0.69 -3.58
N CYS A 36 -10.92 1.72 -4.28
CA CYS A 36 -10.07 2.72 -3.66
C CYS A 36 -10.72 3.41 -2.45
N CYS A 37 -12.01 3.72 -2.52
CA CYS A 37 -12.74 4.32 -1.39
C CYS A 37 -12.86 3.36 -0.20
N ASN A 38 -13.09 2.08 -0.45
CA ASN A 38 -13.25 1.06 0.60
C ASN A 38 -11.93 0.82 1.35
N PHE A 39 -10.81 0.82 0.62
CA PHE A 39 -9.49 0.58 1.22
C PHE A 39 -8.85 1.86 1.78
N ALA A 40 -9.19 3.04 1.26
CA ALA A 40 -8.53 4.29 1.63
C ALA A 40 -8.60 4.56 3.13
N GLU A 41 -9.78 4.44 3.75
CA GLU A 41 -9.91 4.75 5.18
C GLU A 41 -9.04 3.84 6.05
N TRP A 42 -9.05 2.53 5.76
CA TRP A 42 -8.23 1.58 6.48
C TRP A 42 -6.74 1.84 6.26
N LEU A 43 -6.31 2.07 5.02
CA LEU A 43 -4.92 2.37 4.67
C LEU A 43 -4.42 3.67 5.32
N THR A 44 -5.25 4.72 5.33
CA THR A 44 -4.91 5.98 6.00
C THR A 44 -4.63 5.75 7.49
N ARG A 45 -5.52 5.03 8.19
CA ARG A 45 -5.33 4.69 9.61
C ARG A 45 -4.08 3.85 9.81
N PHE A 46 -3.86 2.86 8.95
CA PHE A 46 -2.69 1.98 8.99
C PHE A 46 -1.38 2.76 8.83
N PHE A 47 -1.25 3.58 7.78
CA PHE A 47 -0.02 4.34 7.55
C PHE A 47 0.24 5.37 8.65
N ASN A 48 -0.80 6.06 9.12
CA ASN A 48 -0.67 6.99 10.24
C ASN A 48 -0.16 6.29 11.51
N ARG A 49 -0.63 5.06 11.78
CA ARG A 49 -0.11 4.24 12.87
C ARG A 49 1.36 3.89 12.69
N VAL A 50 1.77 3.44 11.50
CA VAL A 50 3.18 3.14 11.18
C VAL A 50 4.08 4.36 11.39
N ILE A 51 3.63 5.54 10.98
CA ILE A 51 4.35 6.81 11.13
C ILE A 51 4.53 7.18 12.60
N VAL A 52 3.46 7.09 13.40
CA VAL A 52 3.48 7.42 14.82
C VAL A 52 4.35 6.45 15.60
N GLU A 53 4.16 5.14 15.38
CA GLU A 53 4.91 4.10 16.07
C GLU A 53 6.37 3.99 15.58
N ARG A 54 6.68 4.56 14.41
CA ARG A 54 7.96 4.41 13.71
C ARG A 54 8.40 2.95 13.58
N ARG A 55 7.42 2.05 13.45
CA ARG A 55 7.62 0.61 13.38
C ARG A 55 6.97 0.06 12.13
N THR A 56 7.73 -0.78 11.43
CA THR A 56 7.25 -1.57 10.29
C THR A 56 7.34 -3.05 10.67
N ALA A 57 6.57 -3.90 9.98
CA ALA A 57 6.71 -5.33 10.17
C ALA A 57 8.14 -5.77 9.82
N VAL A 58 8.77 -6.62 10.65
CA VAL A 58 10.15 -7.08 10.45
C VAL A 58 10.35 -7.70 9.05
N LYS A 59 9.33 -8.40 8.54
CA LYS A 59 9.31 -8.96 7.19
C LYS A 59 9.47 -7.93 6.06
N TRP A 60 9.08 -6.67 6.28
CA TRP A 60 9.22 -5.58 5.30
C TRP A 60 10.59 -4.92 5.33
N GLN A 61 11.41 -5.19 6.34
CA GLN A 61 12.77 -4.65 6.47
C GLN A 61 13.79 -5.47 5.66
N ARG A 62 13.38 -6.62 5.12
CA ARG A 62 14.24 -7.51 4.32
C ARG A 62 13.56 -7.78 2.98
N SER A 63 14.29 -7.48 1.90
CA SER A 63 13.91 -7.86 0.54
C SER A 63 14.86 -8.95 0.06
N THR A 64 14.33 -10.01 -0.56
CA THR A 64 15.13 -11.06 -1.19
C THR A 64 14.91 -10.99 -2.69
N THR A 65 15.98 -10.70 -3.43
CA THR A 65 15.95 -10.80 -4.90
C THR A 65 16.22 -12.25 -5.27
N ILE A 66 15.22 -12.94 -5.81
CA ILE A 66 15.43 -14.25 -6.43
C ILE A 66 15.88 -13.99 -7.87
N LEU A 67 17.15 -14.27 -8.17
CA LEU A 67 17.64 -14.26 -9.54
C LEU A 67 17.13 -15.53 -10.24
N GLY A 68 16.25 -15.37 -11.22
CA GLY A 68 15.86 -16.46 -12.12
C GLY A 68 16.99 -16.76 -13.10
N GLY A 69 17.38 -18.03 -13.19
CA GLY A 69 18.23 -18.57 -14.26
C GLY A 69 17.41 -19.09 -15.44
#